data_AF-A0A7S3DZL4-F1
#
_entry.id   AF-A0A7S3DZL4-F1
#
_cell.length_a   1.000
_cell.length_b   1.000
_cell.length_c   1.000
_cell.angle_alpha   90.00
_cell.angle_beta   90.00
_cell.angle_gamma   90.00
#
_symmetry.space_group_name_H-M   'P 1'
#
loop_
_entity.id
_entity.type
_entity.pdbx_description
1 polymer ?
#
loop_
_entity_poly.entity_id
_entity_poly.type
_entity_poly.pdbx_seq_one_letter_code
_entity_poly.pdbx_strand_id
1 'polypeptide(L)'
;KLDASSASDDENPDTMLETIKPAEVMPRAEPHADMLMALLPFQKEFLHWALRQETEPDNNTLRGGILADEMGMGKTIQTLSLMVTNRPAQKDVKGKKKAAPVM
;
A
#
# COMPACT_ATOMS: atom_id res chain seq x y z
N LYS A 1 -27.21 -3.82 43.10
CA LYS A 1 -27.35 -2.51 42.42
C LYS A 1 -26.25 -2.48 41.40
N LEU A 2 -26.58 -2.88 40.16
CA LEU A 2 -25.63 -3.02 39.06
C LEU A 2 -25.28 -1.61 38.58
N ASP A 3 -24.00 -1.25 38.59
CA ASP A 3 -23.54 -0.03 37.94
C ASP A 3 -23.50 -0.28 36.44
N ALA A 4 -24.33 0.47 35.71
CA ALA A 4 -24.22 0.59 34.28
C ALA A 4 -22.98 1.44 34.00
N SER A 5 -21.82 0.80 33.88
CA SER A 5 -20.62 1.45 33.34
C SER A 5 -20.91 1.83 31.89
N SER A 6 -20.78 3.13 31.65
CA SER A 6 -21.08 3.86 30.43
C SER A 6 -20.55 3.17 29.17
N ALA A 7 -21.48 2.72 28.32
CA ALA A 7 -21.23 2.68 26.89
C ALA A 7 -21.20 4.14 26.43
N SER A 8 -20.03 4.75 26.53
CA SER A 8 -19.78 6.08 26.01
C SER A 8 -19.90 6.03 24.49
N ASP A 9 -20.73 6.91 23.95
CA ASP A 9 -20.99 7.14 22.54
C ASP A 9 -19.70 7.54 21.78
N ASP A 10 -18.85 6.56 21.42
CA ASP A 10 -17.70 6.74 20.50
C ASP A 10 -18.13 6.73 19.01
N GLU A 11 -19.38 7.05 18.72
CA GLU A 11 -19.96 7.14 17.37
C GLU A 11 -20.36 8.59 17.06
N ASN A 12 -19.54 9.56 17.44
CA ASN A 12 -19.77 10.95 17.01
C ASN A 12 -19.25 11.11 15.56
N PRO A 13 -20.12 11.27 14.55
CA PRO A 13 -19.68 11.40 13.16
C PRO A 13 -18.80 12.64 12.93
N ASP A 14 -18.96 13.68 13.74
CA ASP A 14 -18.18 14.92 13.60
C ASP A 14 -16.70 14.71 13.94
N THR A 15 -16.38 13.84 14.90
CA THR A 15 -14.98 13.52 15.23
C THR A 15 -14.31 12.64 14.17
N MET A 16 -15.09 11.81 13.47
CA MET A 16 -14.59 11.03 12.33
C MET A 16 -14.22 11.93 11.15
N LEU A 17 -14.98 12.99 10.91
CA LEU A 17 -14.74 13.95 9.83
C LEU A 17 -13.48 14.78 10.06
N GLU A 18 -13.16 15.14 11.31
CA GLU A 18 -11.94 15.88 11.66
C GLU A 18 -10.64 15.10 11.38
N THR A 19 -10.71 13.76 11.32
CA THR A 19 -9.54 12.91 11.04
C THR A 19 -9.25 12.80 9.54
N ILE A 20 -10.19 13.17 8.68
CA ILE A 20 -10.04 13.12 7.23
C ILE A 20 -9.10 14.26 6.80
N LYS A 21 -7.85 13.92 6.52
CA LYS A 21 -6.90 14.88 5.95
C LYS A 21 -7.38 15.34 4.57
N PRO A 22 -7.26 16.64 4.25
CA PRO A 22 -7.54 17.12 2.92
C PRO A 22 -6.68 16.39 1.89
N ALA A 23 -7.24 16.16 0.69
CA ALA A 23 -6.53 15.48 -0.39
C ALA A 23 -5.29 16.28 -0.81
N GLU A 24 -4.12 15.85 -0.35
CA GLU A 24 -2.84 16.38 -0.81
C GLU A 24 -2.59 15.90 -2.25
N VAL A 25 -1.96 16.76 -3.05
CA VAL A 25 -1.51 16.38 -4.39
C VAL A 25 -0.43 15.30 -4.23
N MET A 26 -0.77 14.07 -4.59
CA MET A 26 0.18 12.98 -4.51
C MET A 26 1.28 13.11 -5.59
N PRO A 27 2.56 12.91 -5.24
CA PRO A 27 3.63 12.85 -6.23
C PRO A 27 3.42 11.69 -7.20
N ARG A 28 4.06 11.77 -8.37
CA ARG A 28 4.02 10.74 -9.41
C ARG A 28 5.34 9.98 -9.47
N ALA A 29 5.25 8.66 -9.62
CA ALA A 29 6.40 7.81 -9.90
C ALA A 29 6.36 7.32 -11.34
N GLU A 30 7.54 7.25 -11.97
CA GLU A 30 7.67 6.63 -13.27
C GLU A 30 7.81 5.10 -13.12
N PRO A 31 7.12 4.31 -13.95
CA PRO A 31 7.28 2.86 -13.93
C PRO A 31 8.65 2.44 -14.44
N HIS A 32 9.07 1.23 -14.07
CA HIS A 32 10.28 0.62 -14.60
C HIS A 32 10.22 0.47 -16.15
N ALA A 33 11.38 0.56 -16.81
CA ALA A 33 11.49 0.54 -18.28
C ALA A 33 10.87 -0.69 -18.96
N ASP A 34 10.86 -1.84 -18.28
CA ASP A 34 10.21 -3.08 -18.75
C ASP A 34 8.67 -2.98 -18.83
N MET A 35 8.06 -1.89 -18.34
CA MET A 35 6.63 -1.67 -18.47
C MET A 35 6.31 -1.16 -19.88
N LEU A 36 5.75 -2.06 -20.71
CA LEU A 36 5.50 -1.79 -22.14
C LEU A 36 4.38 -0.77 -22.41
N MET A 37 3.47 -0.57 -21.45
CA MET A 37 2.35 0.34 -21.58
C MET A 37 2.59 1.58 -20.72
N ALA A 38 2.29 2.76 -21.29
CA ALA A 38 2.37 4.02 -20.56
C ALA A 38 1.27 4.10 -19.50
N LEU A 39 1.65 4.48 -18.28
CA LEU A 39 0.72 4.71 -17.19
C LEU A 39 0.03 6.08 -17.31
N LEU A 40 -1.26 6.11 -17.01
CA LEU A 40 -2.03 7.35 -16.88
C LEU A 40 -1.56 8.14 -15.64
N PRO A 41 -1.79 9.47 -15.60
CA PRO A 41 -1.33 10.32 -14.50
C PRO A 41 -1.69 9.81 -13.10
N PHE A 42 -2.94 9.41 -12.88
CA PHE A 42 -3.41 8.86 -11.59
C PHE A 42 -2.79 7.49 -11.27
N GLN A 43 -2.44 6.69 -12.29
CA GLN A 43 -1.77 5.40 -12.08
C GLN A 43 -0.33 5.60 -11.60
N LYS A 44 0.33 6.68 -12.02
CA LYS A 44 1.65 7.09 -11.51
C LYS A 44 1.59 7.61 -10.08
N GLU A 45 0.49 8.24 -9.70
CA GLU A 45 0.23 8.67 -8.32
C GLU A 45 0.05 7.44 -7.41
N PHE A 46 -0.78 6.48 -7.84
CA PHE A 46 -0.89 5.18 -7.17
C PHE A 46 0.47 4.49 -7.03
N LEU A 47 1.26 4.44 -8.10
CA LEU A 47 2.57 3.77 -8.08
C LEU A 47 3.51 4.40 -7.04
N HIS A 48 3.53 5.73 -6.94
CA HIS A 48 4.32 6.43 -5.93
C HIS A 48 3.88 6.05 -4.51
N TRP A 49 2.57 6.10 -4.24
CA TRP A 49 2.01 5.72 -2.95
C TRP A 49 2.32 4.25 -2.60
N ALA A 50 2.11 3.34 -3.54
CA ALA A 50 2.28 1.90 -3.31
C ALA A 50 3.76 1.53 -3.09
N LEU A 51 4.69 2.15 -3.83
CA LEU A 51 6.12 1.96 -3.57
C LEU A 51 6.48 2.38 -2.16
N ARG A 52 6.02 3.56 -1.72
CA ARG A 52 6.26 4.05 -0.37
C ARG A 52 5.72 3.09 0.70
N GLN A 53 4.56 2.48 0.49
CA GLN A 53 3.99 1.48 1.41
C GLN A 53 4.82 0.20 1.51
N GLU A 54 5.51 -0.19 0.45
CA GLU A 54 6.30 -1.43 0.39
C GLU A 54 7.77 -1.25 0.79
N THR A 55 8.37 -0.08 0.51
CA THR A 55 9.81 0.12 0.67
C THR A 55 10.22 0.86 1.93
N GLU A 56 9.37 1.75 2.47
CA GLU A 56 9.74 2.56 3.62
C GLU A 56 9.78 1.72 4.92
N PRO A 57 10.95 1.55 5.57
CA PRO A 57 11.09 0.66 6.73
C PRO A 57 10.65 1.29 8.06
N ASP A 58 10.63 2.63 8.15
CA ASP A 58 10.80 3.31 9.44
C ASP A 58 9.58 4.08 9.97
N ASN A 59 8.47 4.19 9.22
CA ASN A 59 7.35 5.03 9.66
C ASN A 59 5.95 4.43 9.46
N ASN A 60 5.86 3.15 9.06
CA ASN A 60 4.57 2.51 8.87
C ASN A 60 4.59 1.06 9.40
N THR A 61 3.98 0.86 10.57
CA THR A 61 3.78 -0.47 11.18
C THR A 61 2.94 -1.38 10.27
N LEU A 62 2.20 -0.82 9.31
CA LEU A 62 1.30 -1.53 8.41
C LEU A 62 1.77 -1.44 6.95
N ARG A 63 2.33 -2.53 6.41
CA ARG A 63 2.67 -2.62 4.99
C ARG A 63 1.43 -2.89 4.13
N GLY A 64 1.44 -2.41 2.89
CA GLY A 64 0.37 -2.60 1.92
C GLY A 64 -0.81 -1.60 2.08
N GLY A 65 -1.97 -1.98 1.55
CA GLY A 65 -3.21 -1.20 1.64
C GLY A 65 -4.27 -1.67 0.65
N ILE A 66 -5.42 -0.97 0.62
CA ILE A 66 -6.57 -1.33 -0.22
C ILE A 66 -6.59 -0.42 -1.45
N LEU A 67 -6.55 -1.02 -2.64
CA LEU A 67 -6.76 -0.33 -3.90
C LEU A 67 -8.26 -0.37 -4.26
N ALA A 68 -8.98 0.70 -3.93
CA ALA A 68 -10.43 0.80 -4.04
C ALA A 68 -10.91 1.80 -5.11
N ASP A 69 -10.11 2.02 -6.16
CA ASP A 69 -10.47 2.87 -7.30
C ASP A 69 -11.71 2.34 -8.05
N GLU A 70 -12.37 3.19 -8.82
CA GLU A 70 -13.54 2.82 -9.62
C GLU A 70 -13.25 1.64 -10.58
N MET A 71 -14.31 0.91 -10.92
CA MET A 71 -14.23 -0.15 -11.91
C MET A 71 -13.83 0.43 -13.28
N GLY A 72 -12.92 -0.23 -13.98
CA GLY A 72 -12.44 0.24 -15.29
C GLY A 72 -11.22 1.17 -15.24
N MET A 73 -10.78 1.66 -14.08
CA MET A 73 -9.58 2.52 -13.96
C MET A 73 -8.23 1.79 -14.17
N GLY A 74 -8.27 0.48 -14.41
CA GLY A 74 -7.07 -0.32 -14.66
C GLY A 74 -6.34 -0.77 -13.39
N LYS A 75 -7.05 -1.18 -12.34
CA LYS A 75 -6.41 -1.71 -11.11
C LYS A 75 -5.38 -2.81 -11.37
N THR A 76 -5.61 -3.65 -12.38
CA THR A 76 -4.64 -4.68 -12.79
C THR A 76 -3.32 -4.09 -13.29
N ILE A 77 -3.36 -3.02 -14.11
CA ILE A 77 -2.13 -2.40 -14.62
C ILE A 77 -1.37 -1.67 -13.50
N GLN A 78 -2.10 -1.05 -12.57
CA GLN A 78 -1.55 -0.45 -11.36
C GLN A 78 -0.79 -1.51 -10.55
N THR A 79 -1.41 -2.66 -10.24
CA THR A 79 -0.74 -3.74 -9.51
C THR A 79 0.47 -4.30 -10.25
N LEU A 80 0.37 -4.52 -11.57
CA LEU A 80 1.51 -4.99 -12.36
C LEU A 80 2.65 -3.98 -12.38
N SER A 81 2.35 -2.69 -12.47
CA SER A 81 3.38 -1.65 -12.45
C SER A 81 4.17 -1.64 -11.14
N LEU A 82 3.51 -1.89 -10.01
CA LEU A 82 4.16 -2.05 -8.71
C LEU A 82 5.06 -3.29 -8.69
N MET A 83 4.55 -4.45 -9.13
CA MET A 83 5.32 -5.70 -9.15
C MET A 83 6.57 -5.62 -10.03
N VAL A 84 6.45 -4.99 -11.21
CA VAL A 84 7.56 -4.84 -12.17
C VAL A 84 8.60 -3.84 -11.65
N THR A 85 8.16 -2.78 -10.96
CA THR A 85 9.04 -1.74 -10.43
C THR A 85 9.74 -2.17 -9.14
N ASN A 86 9.03 -2.85 -8.22
CA ASN A 86 9.55 -3.32 -6.95
C ASN A 86 9.95 -4.82 -7.00
N ARG A 87 10.79 -5.20 -7.97
CA ARG A 87 11.29 -6.58 -8.07
C ARG A 87 12.34 -6.87 -6.99
N PRO A 88 12.32 -8.05 -6.33
CA PRO A 88 13.35 -8.43 -5.38
C PRO A 88 14.71 -8.55 -6.08
N ALA A 89 15.79 -8.21 -5.38
CA ALA A 89 17.12 -8.36 -5.95
C ALA A 89 17.45 -9.86 -6.09
N GLN A 90 18.20 -10.23 -7.13
CA GLN A 90 18.66 -11.62 -7.35
C GLN A 90 19.44 -12.20 -6.15
N LYS A 91 20.00 -11.35 -5.29
CA LYS A 91 20.68 -11.75 -4.05
C LYS A 91 19.72 -12.26 -2.97
N ASP A 92 18.47 -11.81 -2.95
CA ASP A 92 17.46 -12.18 -1.96
C ASP A 92 16.89 -13.59 -2.22
N VAL A 93 16.88 -14.02 -3.49
CA VAL A 93 16.40 -15.34 -3.91
C VAL A 93 17.36 -16.46 -3.51
N LYS A 94 18.66 -16.17 -3.37
CA LYS A 94 19.71 -17.20 -3.17
C LYS A 94 19.95 -17.60 -1.70
N GLY A 95 19.25 -16.97 -0.75
CA GLY A 95 19.49 -17.09 0.70
C GLY A 95 18.75 -18.21 1.46
N LYS A 96 17.85 -18.98 0.83
CA LYS A 96 17.09 -20.05 1.52
C LYS A 96 17.49 -21.46 1.07
N LYS A 97 18.75 -21.83 1.30
CA LYS A 97 19.18 -23.23 1.39
C LYS A 97 19.84 -23.48 2.74
N LYS A 98 19.06 -23.48 3.83
CA LYS A 98 19.52 -24.12 5.07
C LYS A 98 18.96 -25.53 5.08
N ALA A 99 19.83 -26.49 4.75
CA ALA A 99 19.55 -27.91 4.90
C ALA A 99 19.24 -28.19 6.39
N ALA A 100 18.08 -28.78 6.67
CA ALA A 100 17.82 -29.38 7.96
C ALA A 100 18.67 -30.65 8.09
N PRO A 101 19.38 -30.89 9.21
CA PRO A 101 19.97 -32.19 9.46
C PRO A 101 18.84 -33.17 9.79
N VAL A 102 18.77 -34.27 9.06
CA VAL A 102 17.96 -35.43 9.45
C VAL A 102 18.70 -36.10 10.63
N MET A 103 18.03 -36.20 11.78
CA MET A 103 18.38 -37.11 12.88
C MET A 103 17.32 -38.21 12.94
#